data_AF-A0A914MHC1-F1
#
_entry.id   AF-A0A914MHC1-F1
#
_cell.length_a   1.000
_cell.length_b   1.000
_cell.length_c   1.000
_cell.angle_alpha   90.00
_cell.angle_beta   90.00
_cell.angle_gamma   90.00
#
_symmetry.space_group_name_H-M   'P 1'
#
loop_
_entity.id
_entity.type
_entity.pdbx_description
1 polymer ?
#
loop_
_entity_poly.entity_id
_entity_poly.type
_entity_poly.pdbx_seq_one_letter_code
_entity_poly.pdbx_strand_id
1 'polypeptide(L)'
;MQRNFIKKCKVCESKVNVCFHYGVCTCRACGAFFRRYIENEGECKYKCKCSQKQLLKENKNGKSQTNLARCQKCRLQKCLSVGMKKLDVGYLRQDICLEAMREQNNEINLALITIIQHFTISKLALTFV
;
A
#
# COMPACT_ATOMS: atom_id res chain seq x y z
N MET A 1 -9.73 20.14 -5.34
CA MET A 1 -8.37 20.12 -4.75
C MET A 1 -7.97 18.68 -4.43
N GLN A 2 -6.89 18.16 -5.02
CA GLN A 2 -6.37 16.83 -4.67
C GLN A 2 -5.64 16.95 -3.33
N ARG A 3 -6.20 16.37 -2.25
CA ARG A 3 -5.53 16.27 -0.95
C ARG A 3 -4.27 15.40 -1.15
N ASN A 4 -3.10 16.04 -1.23
CA ASN A 4 -1.81 15.37 -1.20
C ASN A 4 -1.60 14.81 0.20
N PHE A 5 -2.07 13.59 0.44
CA PHE A 5 -1.55 12.79 1.54
C PHE A 5 -0.06 12.57 1.27
N ILE A 6 0.83 12.95 2.20
CA ILE A 6 2.26 12.61 2.13
C ILE A 6 2.42 11.12 2.42
N LYS A 7 1.85 10.27 1.56
CA LYS A 7 1.97 8.81 1.57
C LYS A 7 2.72 8.41 0.30
N LYS A 8 3.70 7.52 0.43
CA LYS A 8 4.42 6.92 -0.71
C LYS A 8 3.51 5.89 -1.40
N CYS A 9 3.63 5.75 -2.72
CA CYS A 9 2.99 4.67 -3.45
C CYS A 9 3.36 3.31 -2.85
N LYS A 10 2.39 2.49 -2.44
CA LYS A 10 2.65 1.16 -1.84
C LYS A 10 3.28 0.16 -2.82
N VAL A 11 3.24 0.44 -4.11
CA VAL A 11 3.84 -0.41 -5.17
C VAL A 11 5.26 0.02 -5.50
N CYS A 12 5.48 1.27 -5.91
CA CYS A 12 6.77 1.75 -6.42
C CYS A 12 7.45 2.81 -5.55
N GLU A 13 6.87 3.13 -4.39
CA GLU A 13 7.37 4.10 -3.41
C GLU A 13 7.48 5.56 -3.89
N SER A 14 7.08 5.87 -5.13
CA SER A 14 6.98 7.25 -5.62
C SER A 14 6.11 8.10 -4.70
N LYS A 15 6.59 9.29 -4.36
CA LYS A 15 5.87 10.29 -3.55
C LYS A 15 4.96 11.19 -4.40
N VAL A 16 5.04 11.09 -5.73
CA VAL A 16 4.40 12.04 -6.64
C VAL A 16 3.02 11.54 -7.06
N ASN A 17 2.02 12.42 -7.01
CA ASN A 17 0.65 12.18 -7.47
C ASN A 17 0.05 10.88 -6.88
N VAL A 18 0.20 10.71 -5.57
CA VAL A 18 -0.29 9.52 -4.86
C VAL A 18 -1.72 9.76 -4.39
N CYS A 19 -2.61 8.84 -4.72
CA CYS A 19 -3.98 8.82 -4.21
C CYS A 19 -4.50 7.37 -4.19
N PHE A 20 -5.76 7.15 -3.86
CA PHE A 20 -6.34 5.80 -3.86
C PHE A 20 -6.72 5.36 -5.26
N HIS A 21 -6.16 4.21 -5.67
CA HIS A 21 -6.53 3.50 -6.89
C HIS A 21 -6.73 2.03 -6.54
N TYR A 22 -7.87 1.46 -6.94
CA TYR A 22 -8.15 0.03 -6.76
C TYR A 22 -7.99 -0.45 -5.30
N GLY A 23 -8.46 0.37 -4.35
CA GLY A 23 -8.40 0.08 -2.91
C GLY A 23 -7.07 0.43 -2.22
N VAL A 24 -6.03 0.87 -2.94
CA VAL A 24 -4.70 1.08 -2.37
C VAL A 24 -4.13 2.46 -2.71
N CYS A 25 -3.41 3.04 -1.77
CA CYS A 25 -2.64 4.28 -1.95
C CYS A 25 -1.48 4.06 -2.92
N THR A 26 -1.64 4.53 -4.16
CA THR A 26 -0.66 4.34 -5.24
C THR A 26 -0.51 5.60 -6.10
N CYS A 27 0.61 5.72 -6.82
CA CYS A 27 0.78 6.80 -7.78
C CYS A 27 -0.06 6.53 -9.05
N ARG A 28 -0.34 7.60 -9.81
CA ARG A 28 -1.10 7.53 -11.08
C ARG A 28 -0.58 6.47 -12.05
N ALA A 29 0.74 6.29 -12.15
CA ALA A 29 1.36 5.32 -13.04
C ALA A 29 1.04 3.86 -12.65
N CYS A 30 1.06 3.55 -11.35
CA CYS A 30 0.69 2.23 -10.85
C CYS A 30 -0.81 1.96 -10.98
N GLY A 31 -1.65 2.98 -10.75
CA GLY A 31 -3.09 2.88 -11.01
C GLY A 31 -3.40 2.58 -12.48
N ALA A 32 -2.79 3.32 -13.41
CA ALA A 32 -2.99 3.08 -14.85
C ALA A 32 -2.41 1.74 -15.33
N PHE A 33 -1.30 1.29 -14.72
CA PHE A 33 -0.75 -0.04 -14.98
C PHE A 33 -1.73 -1.14 -14.57
N PHE A 34 -2.28 -1.08 -13.36
CA PHE A 34 -3.21 -2.08 -12.85
C PHE A 34 -4.56 -2.07 -13.59
N ARG A 35 -5.03 -0.88 -14.01
CA ARG A 35 -6.21 -0.76 -14.87
C ARG A 35 -6.10 -1.62 -16.13
N ARG A 36 -4.97 -1.49 -16.85
CA ARG A 36 -4.71 -2.27 -18.08
C ARG A 36 -4.67 -3.77 -17.82
N TYR A 37 -4.24 -4.20 -16.64
CA TYR A 37 -4.28 -5.62 -16.27
C TYR A 37 -5.73 -6.11 -16.11
N ILE A 38 -6.58 -5.34 -15.43
CA ILE A 38 -8.01 -5.67 -15.27
C ILE A 38 -8.76 -5.65 -16.60
N GLU A 39 -8.48 -4.65 -17.46
CA GLU A 39 -9.09 -4.52 -18.79
C GLU A 39 -8.75 -5.70 -19.71
N ASN A 40 -7.61 -6.36 -19.49
CA ASN A 40 -7.22 -7.60 -20.18
C ASN A 40 -7.66 -8.86 -19.40
N GLU A 41 -8.82 -8.82 -18.76
CA GLU A 41 -9.43 -9.93 -18.01
C GLU A 41 -8.55 -10.54 -16.91
N GLY A 42 -7.57 -9.80 -16.40
CA GLY A 42 -6.66 -10.31 -15.38
C GLY A 42 -5.66 -11.35 -15.90
N GLU A 43 -5.48 -11.47 -17.21
CA GLU A 43 -4.48 -12.37 -17.80
C GLU A 43 -3.07 -11.79 -17.62
N CYS A 44 -2.20 -12.48 -16.87
CA CYS A 44 -0.82 -12.06 -16.68
C CYS A 44 0.05 -12.43 -17.90
N LYS A 45 0.07 -11.56 -18.92
CA LYS A 45 0.94 -11.71 -20.12
C LYS A 45 2.41 -11.35 -19.88
N TYR A 46 2.74 -10.81 -18.72
CA TYR A 46 4.08 -10.31 -18.44
C TYR A 46 5.05 -11.45 -18.12
N LYS A 47 6.14 -11.56 -18.89
CA LYS A 47 7.27 -12.43 -18.56
C LYS A 47 8.21 -11.71 -17.60
N CYS A 48 8.67 -12.40 -16.56
CA CYS A 48 9.67 -11.86 -15.65
C CYS A 48 11.01 -11.78 -16.38
N LYS A 49 11.66 -10.61 -16.36
CA LYS A 49 13.00 -10.41 -16.91
C LYS A 49 14.07 -10.27 -15.81
N CYS A 50 13.69 -10.42 -14.54
CA CYS A 50 14.61 -10.32 -13.42
C CYS A 50 15.38 -11.63 -13.23
N SER A 51 16.69 -11.52 -13.02
CA SER A 51 17.51 -12.66 -12.58
C SER A 51 17.13 -13.09 -11.16
N GLN A 52 17.44 -14.34 -10.80
CA GLN A 52 17.21 -14.88 -9.45
C GLN A 52 17.87 -14.01 -8.35
N LYS A 53 19.07 -13.48 -8.62
CA LYS A 53 19.80 -12.55 -7.74
C LYS A 53 19.06 -11.21 -7.54
N GLN A 54 18.31 -10.74 -8.56
CA GLN A 54 17.48 -9.55 -8.46
C GLN A 54 16.22 -9.79 -7.63
N LEU A 55 15.59 -10.96 -7.79
CA LEU A 55 14.41 -11.36 -6.99
C LEU A 55 14.77 -11.55 -5.51
N LEU A 56 15.92 -12.16 -5.20
CA LEU A 56 16.39 -12.35 -3.82
C LEU A 56 16.67 -11.02 -3.08
N LYS A 57 17.08 -9.97 -3.81
CA LYS A 57 17.25 -8.62 -3.25
C LYS A 57 15.92 -7.94 -2.91
N GLU A 58 14.81 -8.33 -3.56
CA GLU A 58 13.47 -7.83 -3.22
C GLU A 58 13.01 -8.38 -1.86
N ASN A 59 13.23 -9.67 -1.59
CA ASN A 59 12.82 -10.32 -0.34
C ASN A 59 13.62 -9.87 0.89
N LYS A 60 14.90 -9.57 0.73
CA LYS A 60 15.78 -9.22 1.86
C LYS A 60 15.61 -7.80 2.37
N ASN A 61 15.28 -6.85 1.50
CA ASN A 61 15.28 -5.43 1.87
C ASN A 61 13.95 -4.72 1.64
N GLY A 62 12.97 -5.34 0.96
CA GLY A 62 11.71 -4.68 0.56
C GLY A 62 11.86 -3.43 -0.32
N LYS A 63 13.11 -3.08 -0.69
CA LYS A 63 13.56 -1.73 -1.11
C LYS A 63 14.12 -1.67 -2.54
N SER A 64 13.92 -2.68 -3.39
CA SER A 64 14.44 -2.59 -4.75
C SER A 64 13.49 -1.82 -5.68
N GLN A 65 13.49 -0.50 -5.53
CA GLN A 65 12.81 0.46 -6.41
C GLN A 65 13.17 0.24 -7.89
N THR A 66 14.35 -0.31 -8.18
CA THR A 66 14.88 -0.48 -9.55
C THR A 66 14.27 -1.67 -10.29
N ASN A 67 13.94 -2.78 -9.63
CA ASN A 67 13.39 -3.97 -10.29
C ASN A 67 11.86 -3.86 -10.49
N LEU A 68 11.14 -3.29 -9.52
CA LEU A 68 9.72 -2.90 -9.64
C LEU A 68 9.47 -1.84 -10.72
N ALA A 69 10.46 -0.97 -10.95
CA ALA A 69 10.45 -0.02 -12.06
C ALA A 69 10.61 -0.70 -13.43
N ARG A 70 11.39 -1.80 -13.51
CA ARG A 70 11.85 -2.40 -14.77
C ARG A 70 11.07 -3.64 -15.22
N CYS A 71 10.46 -4.40 -14.30
CA CYS A 71 9.76 -5.65 -14.63
C CYS A 71 8.25 -5.54 -14.41
N GLN A 72 7.47 -5.72 -15.48
CA GLN A 72 6.01 -5.67 -15.43
C GLN A 72 5.41 -6.82 -14.59
N LYS A 73 5.99 -8.03 -14.65
CA LYS A 73 5.53 -9.16 -13.81
C LYS A 73 5.73 -8.89 -12.32
N CYS A 74 6.91 -8.43 -11.92
CA CYS A 74 7.17 -8.07 -10.51
C CYS A 74 6.29 -6.91 -10.04
N ARG A 75 6.07 -5.91 -10.90
CA ARG A 75 5.15 -4.80 -10.60
C ARG A 75 3.72 -5.29 -10.36
N LEU A 76 3.22 -6.17 -11.23
CA LEU A 76 1.89 -6.75 -11.06
C LEU A 76 1.79 -7.60 -9.79
N GLN A 77 2.78 -8.45 -9.52
CA GLN A 77 2.83 -9.23 -8.28
C GLN A 77 2.80 -8.34 -7.04
N LYS A 78 3.49 -7.20 -7.07
CA LYS A 78 3.43 -6.22 -5.97
C LYS A 78 2.08 -5.53 -5.88
N CYS A 79 1.45 -5.15 -7.00
CA CYS A 79 0.09 -4.61 -7.00
C CYS A 79 -0.88 -5.57 -6.28
N LEU A 80 -0.83 -6.86 -6.61
CA LEU A 80 -1.66 -7.88 -5.99
C LEU A 80 -1.30 -8.07 -4.50
N SER A 81 -0.01 -8.12 -4.15
CA SER A 81 0.40 -8.35 -2.76
C SER A 81 0.12 -7.19 -1.81
N VAL A 82 -0.02 -5.97 -2.32
CA VAL A 82 -0.49 -4.83 -1.52
C VAL A 82 -2.01 -4.69 -1.51
N GLY A 83 -2.75 -5.61 -2.14
CA GLY A 83 -4.20 -5.68 -2.10
C GLY A 83 -4.95 -4.90 -3.19
N MET A 84 -4.30 -4.52 -4.30
CA MET A 84 -5.03 -3.90 -5.41
C MET A 84 -6.01 -4.90 -6.03
N LYS A 85 -7.28 -4.52 -6.19
CA LYS A 85 -8.33 -5.36 -6.78
C LYS A 85 -9.31 -4.53 -7.62
N LYS A 86 -10.01 -5.20 -8.55
CA LYS A 86 -11.15 -4.57 -9.25
C LYS A 86 -12.18 -4.19 -8.21
N LEU A 87 -12.67 -2.95 -8.29
CA LEU A 87 -13.72 -2.45 -7.40
C LEU A 87 -15.06 -2.59 -8.10
N ASP A 88 -16.11 -2.87 -7.31
CA ASP A 88 -17.48 -2.98 -7.84
C ASP A 88 -18.00 -1.63 -8.31
N VAL A 89 -19.01 -1.67 -9.18
CA VAL A 89 -19.53 -0.52 -9.95
C VAL A 89 -20.14 0.61 -9.10
N GLY A 90 -20.20 0.47 -7.78
CA GLY A 90 -20.64 1.50 -6.83
C GLY A 90 -19.52 2.19 -6.03
N TYR A 91 -18.27 1.72 -6.11
CA TYR A 91 -17.17 2.27 -5.31
C TYR A 91 -16.60 3.56 -5.92
N LEU A 92 -17.07 4.72 -5.44
CA LEU A 92 -16.54 6.00 -5.90
C LEU A 92 -15.15 6.25 -5.33
N ARG A 93 -14.36 7.05 -6.04
CA ARG A 93 -13.01 7.44 -5.62
C ARG A 93 -12.99 8.15 -4.26
N GLN A 94 -14.09 8.83 -3.89
CA GLN A 94 -14.27 9.45 -2.59
C GLN A 94 -14.48 8.42 -1.47
N ASP A 95 -15.26 7.38 -1.70
CA ASP A 95 -15.58 6.35 -0.69
C ASP A 95 -14.31 5.61 -0.24
N ILE A 96 -13.45 5.26 -1.20
CA ILE A 96 -12.16 4.62 -0.94
C ILE A 96 -11.25 5.52 -0.08
N CYS A 97 -11.28 6.83 -0.33
CA CYS A 97 -10.49 7.77 0.44
C CYS A 97 -11.01 7.90 1.88
N LEU A 98 -12.33 7.91 2.06
CA LEU A 98 -12.98 7.97 3.36
C LEU A 98 -12.70 6.72 4.19
N GLU A 99 -12.83 5.52 3.60
CA GLU A 99 -12.48 4.26 4.24
C GLU A 99 -11.02 4.25 4.68
N ALA A 100 -10.10 4.67 3.82
CA ALA A 100 -8.69 4.73 4.17
C ALA A 100 -8.35 5.76 5.26
N MET A 101 -9.07 6.88 5.30
CA MET A 101 -8.96 7.85 6.40
C MET A 101 -9.47 7.24 7.71
N ARG A 102 -10.57 6.47 7.67
CA ARG A 102 -11.10 5.76 8.85
C ARG A 102 -10.12 4.71 9.35
N GLU A 103 -9.55 3.89 8.48
CA GLU A 103 -8.53 2.89 8.85
C GLU A 103 -7.32 3.53 9.52
N GLN A 104 -6.80 4.63 8.97
CA GLN A 104 -5.68 5.34 9.58
C GLN A 104 -6.02 5.91 10.96
N ASN A 105 -7.24 6.46 11.11
CA ASN A 105 -7.70 6.93 12.41
C ASN A 105 -7.82 5.77 13.42
N ASN A 106 -8.26 4.59 12.98
CA ASN A 106 -8.32 3.40 13.83
C ASN A 106 -6.92 2.94 14.27
N GLU A 107 -5.93 2.95 13.37
CA GLU A 107 -4.53 2.65 13.72
C GLU A 107 -3.99 3.63 14.76
N ILE A 108 -4.24 4.93 14.57
CA ILE A 108 -3.83 5.99 15.52
C ILE A 108 -4.51 5.77 16.88
N ASN A 109 -5.82 5.53 16.89
CA ASN A 109 -6.58 5.30 18.12
C ASN A 109 -6.08 4.06 18.86
N LEU A 110 -5.78 2.96 18.15
CA LEU A 110 -5.22 1.75 18.76
C LEU A 110 -3.84 2.01 19.37
N ALA A 111 -2.98 2.77 18.68
CA ALA A 111 -1.68 3.16 19.20
C ALA A 111 -1.80 4.02 20.47
N LEU A 112 -2.72 5.00 20.47
CA LEU A 112 -3.00 5.84 21.64
C LEU A 112 -3.50 5.03 22.83
N ILE A 113 -4.45 4.12 22.62
CA ILE A 113 -4.96 3.23 23.67
C ILE A 113 -3.82 2.41 24.27
N THR A 114 -2.96 1.84 23.44
CA THR A 114 -1.80 1.05 23.88
C THR A 114 -0.85 1.88 24.75
N ILE A 115 -0.58 3.13 24.34
CA ILE A 115 0.27 4.05 25.11
C ILE A 115 -0.37 4.37 26.47
N ILE A 116 -1.66 4.70 26.50
CA ILE A 116 -2.40 5.00 27.74
C ILE A 116 -2.37 3.79 28.68
N GLN A 117 -2.63 2.58 28.16
CA GLN A 117 -2.56 1.34 28.94
C GLN A 117 -1.18 1.16 29.57
N HIS A 118 -0.10 1.35 28.80
CA HIS A 118 1.27 1.26 29.31
C HIS A 118 1.51 2.26 30.47
N PHE A 119 1.08 3.52 30.32
CA PHE A 119 1.20 4.52 31.39
C PHE A 119 0.37 4.20 32.64
N THR A 120 -0.85 3.66 32.48
CA THR A 120 -1.69 3.27 33.62
C THR A 120 -1.11 2.09 34.38
N ILE A 121 -0.56 1.09 33.68
CA ILE A 121 0.10 -0.08 34.27
C ILE A 121 1.37 0.35 35.02
N SER A 122 2.21 1.21 34.41
CA SER A 122 3.41 1.73 35.08
C SER A 122 3.08 2.55 36.35
N LYS A 123 1.99 3.33 36.34
CA LYS A 123 1.54 4.05 37.54
C LYS A 123 1.03 3.11 38.63
N LEU A 124 0.26 2.07 38.28
CA LEU A 124 -0.16 1.05 39.24
C LEU A 124 1.07 0.34 39.85
N ALA A 125 2.05 -0.05 39.03
CA ALA A 125 3.25 -0.75 39.49
C ALA A 125 4.08 0.07 40.50
N LEU A 126 4.08 1.40 40.38
CA LEU A 126 4.77 2.30 41.31
C LEU A 126 4.00 2.58 42.61
N THR A 127 2.70 2.27 42.66
CA THR A 127 1.89 2.41 43.88
C THR A 127 1.87 1.15 44.77
N PHE A 128 2.50 0.06 44.33
CA PHE A 128 2.63 -1.21 45.06
C PHE A 128 4.07 -1.48 45.57
N VAL A 129 4.95 -0.47 45.56
CA VAL A 129 6.28 -0.45 46.19
C VAL A 129 6.31 0.69 47.20
#